data_AF-A0A1W6SR90-F1
#
_entry.id   AF-A0A1W6SR90-F1
#
_cell.length_a   1.000
_cell.length_b   1.000
_cell.length_c   1.000
_cell.angle_alpha   90.00
_cell.angle_beta   90.00
_cell.angle_gamma   90.00
#
_symmetry.space_group_name_H-M   'P 1'
#
loop_
_entity.id
_entity.type
_entity.pdbx_description
1 polymer ?
#
loop_
_entity_poly.entity_id
_entity_poly.type
_entity_poly.pdbx_seq_one_letter_code
_entity_poly.pdbx_strand_id
1 'polypeptide(L)'
;MEPEPRRVYAKAVKSISQKAPLLMPINRWKSDAIGITAYVFEESETTLRQSGLVPEWVGYPPECPGAGIAVPAHHSFPNYLKLLRLQSGRLRLVIDARAVLRGDTSYQRLLCNLLADTQLSLVKGEAV
;
A
#
# COMPACT_ATOMS: atom_id res chain seq x y z
N MET A 1 26.43 31.07 -35.17
CA MET A 1 25.44 30.05 -35.53
C MET A 1 25.54 28.92 -34.52
N GLU A 2 24.37 28.47 -34.08
CA GLU A 2 24.07 27.31 -33.21
C GLU A 2 24.57 27.33 -31.74
N PRO A 3 23.65 27.51 -30.77
CA PRO A 3 23.83 27.09 -29.39
C PRO A 3 23.24 25.68 -29.19
N GLU A 4 23.98 24.73 -28.60
CA GLU A 4 23.36 23.50 -28.08
C GLU A 4 23.40 23.45 -26.54
N PRO A 5 22.25 23.23 -25.88
CA PRO A 5 22.11 23.15 -24.44
C PRO A 5 22.15 21.69 -23.97
N ARG A 6 22.70 21.38 -22.78
CA ARG A 6 22.37 20.09 -22.14
C ARG A 6 22.57 20.06 -20.62
N ARG A 7 21.41 20.06 -19.96
CA ARG A 7 20.97 19.14 -18.90
C ARG A 7 21.59 19.28 -17.50
N VAL A 8 20.82 19.97 -16.66
CA VAL A 8 20.37 19.61 -15.30
C VAL A 8 20.91 18.27 -14.80
N TYR A 9 21.85 18.33 -13.85
CA TYR A 9 22.09 17.21 -12.94
C TYR A 9 21.08 17.31 -11.80
N ALA A 10 19.96 16.60 -11.95
CA ALA A 10 19.08 16.31 -10.83
C ALA A 10 19.90 15.60 -9.76
N LYS A 11 20.03 16.24 -8.58
CA LYS A 11 20.55 15.59 -7.39
C LYS A 11 19.74 14.31 -7.18
N ALA A 12 20.40 13.16 -7.31
CA ALA A 12 19.87 11.91 -6.84
C ALA A 12 19.56 12.08 -5.34
N VAL A 13 18.30 12.27 -5.02
CA VAL A 13 17.80 12.20 -3.65
C VAL A 13 18.12 10.78 -3.21
N LYS A 14 19.09 10.67 -2.30
CA LYS A 14 19.45 9.41 -1.64
C LYS A 14 18.16 8.76 -1.15
N SER A 15 17.81 7.63 -1.75
CA SER A 15 16.70 6.79 -1.32
C SER A 15 16.95 6.38 0.12
N ILE A 16 16.26 7.05 1.04
CA ILE A 16 16.23 6.64 2.43
C ILE A 16 15.52 5.29 2.44
N SER A 17 16.28 4.21 2.52
CA SER A 17 15.77 2.88 2.86
C SER A 17 15.36 2.91 4.33
N GLN A 18 14.28 3.63 4.64
CA GLN A 18 13.55 3.46 5.87
C GLN A 18 12.90 2.09 5.76
N LYS A 19 13.47 1.11 6.48
CA LYS A 19 12.84 -0.18 6.72
C LYS A 19 11.50 0.15 7.39
N ALA A 20 10.42 0.18 6.60
CA ALA A 20 9.10 0.48 7.12
C ALA A 20 8.84 -0.46 8.31
N PRO A 21 8.26 0.03 9.43
CA PRO A 21 7.89 -0.84 10.53
C PRO A 21 7.09 -2.02 9.95
N LEU A 22 7.46 -3.24 10.34
CA LEU A 22 6.88 -4.46 9.80
C LEU A 22 5.45 -4.57 10.32
N LEU A 23 4.52 -3.91 9.63
CA LEU A 23 3.10 -3.97 9.95
C LEU A 23 2.57 -5.35 9.62
N MET A 24 2.12 -6.07 10.64
CA MET A 24 1.42 -7.33 10.44
C MET A 24 -0.09 -7.11 10.53
N PRO A 25 -0.85 -7.58 9.53
CA PRO A 25 -2.30 -7.51 9.61
C PRO A 25 -2.79 -8.43 10.72
N ILE A 26 -3.69 -7.92 11.56
CA ILE A 26 -4.31 -8.68 12.65
C ILE A 26 -5.50 -9.52 12.16
N ASN A 27 -6.05 -9.17 10.99
CA ASN A 27 -7.16 -9.89 10.40
C ASN A 27 -7.20 -9.70 8.87
N ARG A 28 -7.89 -10.62 8.19
CA ARG A 28 -8.24 -10.54 6.77
C ARG A 28 -9.75 -10.57 6.63
N TRP A 29 -10.30 -9.57 5.96
CA TRP A 29 -11.70 -9.48 5.63
C TRP A 29 -11.91 -9.71 4.13
N LYS A 30 -12.98 -10.42 3.75
CA LYS A 30 -13.36 -10.62 2.36
C LYS A 30 -14.82 -10.21 2.18
N SER A 31 -15.10 -9.46 1.14
CA SER A 31 -16.46 -9.15 0.71
C SER A 31 -16.65 -9.66 -0.71
N ASP A 32 -17.49 -10.69 -0.85
CA ASP A 32 -17.82 -11.24 -2.17
C ASP A 32 -18.72 -10.27 -2.95
N ALA A 33 -19.60 -9.51 -2.28
CA ALA A 33 -20.47 -8.52 -2.92
C ALA A 33 -19.70 -7.37 -3.59
N ILE A 34 -18.56 -6.99 -3.03
CA ILE A 34 -17.71 -5.90 -3.54
C ILE A 34 -16.48 -6.46 -4.28
N GLY A 35 -16.25 -7.78 -4.22
CA GLY A 35 -15.09 -8.43 -4.85
C GLY A 35 -13.75 -8.02 -4.24
N ILE A 36 -13.71 -7.68 -2.94
CA ILE A 36 -12.51 -7.16 -2.28
C ILE A 36 -12.03 -8.12 -1.19
N THR A 37 -10.72 -8.32 -1.14
CA THR A 37 -10.02 -8.85 0.04
C THR A 37 -9.28 -7.68 0.70
N ALA A 38 -9.50 -7.45 1.98
CA ALA A 38 -8.87 -6.39 2.75
C ALA A 38 -8.09 -6.96 3.95
N TYR A 39 -7.01 -6.28 4.30
CA TYR A 39 -6.30 -6.48 5.55
C TYR A 39 -6.76 -5.48 6.60
N VAL A 40 -6.73 -5.91 7.85
CA VAL A 40 -7.02 -5.08 9.01
C VAL A 40 -5.75 -4.90 9.82
N PHE A 41 -5.40 -3.66 10.09
CA PHE A 41 -4.34 -3.27 11.01
C PHE A 41 -4.96 -2.47 12.15
N GLU A 42 -4.45 -2.66 13.35
CA GLU A 42 -4.73 -1.76 14.47
C GLU A 42 -3.41 -1.23 14.96
N GLU A 43 -3.18 0.07 14.81
CA GLU A 43 -1.92 0.69 15.17
C GLU A 43 -2.07 2.14 15.63
N SER A 44 -0.99 2.70 16.16
CA SER A 44 -0.92 4.14 16.41
C SER A 44 -0.95 4.93 15.09
N GLU A 45 -1.38 6.18 15.15
CA GLU A 45 -1.37 7.07 13.98
C GLU A 45 0.04 7.29 13.42
N THR A 46 1.04 7.43 14.29
CA THR A 46 2.43 7.61 13.86
C THR A 46 2.95 6.38 13.11
N THR A 47 2.64 5.18 13.59
CA THR A 47 3.00 3.92 12.91
C THR A 47 2.32 3.83 11.54
N LEU A 48 1.02 4.10 11.45
CA LEU A 48 0.31 4.07 10.16
C LEU A 48 0.86 5.13 9.19
N ARG A 49 1.21 6.32 9.67
CA ARG A 49 1.81 7.37 8.86
C ARG A 49 3.17 6.97 8.33
N GLN A 50 4.02 6.38 9.16
CA GLN A 50 5.34 5.88 8.77
C GLN A 50 5.27 4.69 7.81
N SER A 51 4.17 3.94 7.81
CA SER A 51 4.00 2.78 6.94
C SER A 51 3.75 3.13 5.47
N GLY A 52 3.25 4.34 5.19
CA GLY A 52 2.83 4.74 3.84
C GLY A 52 1.57 4.01 3.31
N LEU A 53 0.89 3.18 4.10
CA LEU A 53 -0.33 2.48 3.69
C LEU A 53 -1.53 3.43 3.52
N VAL A 54 -1.56 4.52 4.29
CA VAL A 54 -2.56 5.57 4.17
C VAL A 54 -2.01 6.64 3.23
N PRO A 55 -2.66 6.91 2.07
CA PRO A 55 -2.22 7.97 1.18
C PRO A 55 -2.23 9.32 1.88
N GLU A 56 -1.24 10.17 1.59
CA GLU A 56 -1.04 11.46 2.27
C GLU A 56 -2.26 12.39 2.20
N TRP A 57 -3.06 12.29 1.13
CA TRP A 57 -4.25 13.11 0.91
C TRP A 57 -5.48 12.68 1.73
N VAL A 58 -5.51 11.46 2.29
CA VAL A 58 -6.68 10.93 3.03
C VAL A 58 -6.83 11.56 4.41
N GLY A 59 -5.74 12.08 4.99
CA GLY A 59 -5.71 12.57 6.36
C GLY A 59 -6.01 11.47 7.39
N TYR A 60 -6.22 11.87 8.64
CA TYR A 60 -6.56 10.98 9.75
C TYR A 60 -7.82 11.48 10.46
N PRO A 61 -8.68 10.56 10.97
CA PRO A 61 -9.90 10.97 11.66
C PRO A 61 -9.56 11.75 12.94
N PRO A 62 -10.47 12.61 13.44
CA PRO A 62 -10.29 13.29 14.72
C PRO A 62 -9.92 12.36 15.89
N GLU A 63 -9.34 12.93 16.95
CA GLU A 63 -8.99 12.23 18.20
C GLU A 63 -10.22 11.94 19.09
N CYS A 64 -11.36 11.59 18.49
CA CYS A 64 -12.54 11.14 19.22
C CYS A 64 -12.90 9.70 18.84
N PRO A 65 -13.21 8.83 19.82
CA PRO A 65 -13.60 7.46 19.55
C PRO A 65 -14.80 7.37 18.61
N GLY A 66 -14.73 6.45 17.64
CA GLY A 66 -15.79 6.26 16.64
C GLY A 66 -15.68 7.17 15.41
N ALA A 67 -14.82 8.20 15.44
CA ALA A 67 -14.52 8.98 14.24
C ALA A 67 -13.88 8.09 13.17
N GLY A 68 -14.30 8.26 11.92
CA GLY A 68 -13.80 7.45 10.83
C GLY A 68 -13.82 8.15 9.49
N ILE A 69 -12.99 7.65 8.59
CA ILE A 69 -12.88 8.07 7.20
C ILE A 69 -13.03 6.81 6.35
N ALA A 70 -13.89 6.85 5.35
CA ALA A 70 -14.02 5.77 4.38
C ALA A 70 -13.73 6.33 2.98
N VAL A 71 -12.76 5.72 2.32
CA VAL A 71 -12.37 6.01 0.96
C VAL A 71 -12.84 4.85 0.08
N PRO A 72 -13.91 5.03 -0.70
CA PRO A 72 -14.32 4.03 -1.68
C PRO A 72 -13.26 3.92 -2.77
N ALA A 73 -13.21 2.76 -3.42
CA ALA A 73 -12.35 2.59 -4.59
C ALA A 73 -12.78 3.58 -5.69
N HIS A 74 -11.81 4.32 -6.23
CA HIS A 74 -12.03 5.35 -7.26
C HIS A 74 -10.85 5.35 -8.25
N HIS A 75 -10.98 6.01 -9.40
CA HIS A 75 -9.95 5.96 -10.44
C HIS A 75 -8.56 6.43 -9.95
N SER A 76 -8.52 7.41 -9.05
CA SER A 76 -7.28 7.95 -8.48
C SER A 76 -6.69 7.09 -7.34
N PHE A 77 -7.51 6.22 -6.75
CA PHE A 77 -7.10 5.26 -5.73
C PHE A 77 -7.99 4.02 -5.85
N PRO A 78 -7.60 3.04 -6.70
CA PRO A 78 -8.49 1.93 -7.09
C PRO A 78 -8.53 0.84 -6.02
N ASN A 79 -8.53 1.23 -4.75
CA ASN A 79 -8.48 0.37 -3.59
C ASN A 79 -9.43 0.93 -2.53
N TYR A 80 -10.08 0.03 -1.79
CA TYR A 80 -10.87 0.43 -0.63
C TYR A 80 -9.96 0.73 0.56
N LEU A 81 -10.28 1.78 1.31
CA LEU A 81 -9.63 2.10 2.58
C LEU A 81 -10.66 2.64 3.58
N LYS A 82 -10.55 2.21 4.84
CA LYS A 82 -11.31 2.77 5.96
C LYS A 82 -10.43 2.92 7.18
N LEU A 83 -10.48 4.10 7.80
CA LEU A 83 -9.87 4.41 9.09
C LEU A 83 -10.96 4.59 10.13
N LEU A 84 -10.76 4.04 11.32
CA LEU A 84 -11.65 4.20 12.46
C LEU A 84 -10.81 4.41 13.73
N ARG A 85 -11.09 5.48 14.47
CA ARG A 85 -10.52 5.73 15.80
C ARG A 85 -11.18 4.82 16.83
N LEU A 86 -10.39 3.98 17.48
CA LEU A 86 -10.85 3.08 18.53
C LEU A 86 -10.91 3.81 19.88
N GLN A 87 -11.63 3.22 20.83
CA GLN A 87 -11.68 3.73 22.22
C GLN A 87 -10.29 3.79 22.88
N SER A 88 -9.36 2.94 22.44
CA SER A 88 -7.97 2.94 22.90
C SER A 88 -7.11 4.10 22.35
N GLY A 89 -7.66 4.97 21.51
CA GLY A 89 -6.92 6.02 20.79
C GLY A 89 -6.15 5.52 19.56
N ARG A 90 -5.97 4.20 19.42
CA ARG A 90 -5.41 3.56 18.21
C ARG A 90 -6.36 3.70 17.03
N LEU A 91 -5.82 3.49 15.83
CA LEU A 91 -6.56 3.47 14.58
C LEU A 91 -6.69 2.05 14.06
N ARG A 92 -7.91 1.69 13.66
CA ARG A 92 -8.16 0.52 12.82
C ARG A 92 -8.14 0.95 11.36
N LEU A 93 -7.18 0.44 10.61
CA LEU A 93 -7.09 0.57 9.17
C LEU A 93 -7.63 -0.72 8.53
N VAL A 94 -8.64 -0.60 7.68
CA VAL A 94 -9.10 -1.66 6.78
C VAL A 94 -8.74 -1.24 5.37
N ILE A 95 -7.89 -2.00 4.67
CA ILE A 95 -7.37 -1.61 3.36
C ILE A 95 -7.30 -2.80 2.42
N ASP A 96 -7.61 -2.58 1.14
CA ASP A 96 -7.49 -3.60 0.09
C ASP A 96 -6.10 -4.24 0.09
N ALA A 97 -6.05 -5.57 0.04
CA ALA A 97 -4.82 -6.34 0.01
C ALA A 97 -3.91 -5.92 -1.16
N ARG A 98 -4.48 -5.52 -2.30
CA ARG A 98 -3.72 -5.05 -3.45
C ARG A 98 -2.95 -3.76 -3.17
N ALA A 99 -3.49 -2.86 -2.35
CA ALA A 99 -2.77 -1.65 -1.95
C ALA A 99 -1.57 -1.99 -1.07
N VAL A 100 -1.74 -2.93 -0.13
CA VAL A 100 -0.66 -3.40 0.75
C VAL A 100 0.45 -4.07 -0.06
N LEU A 101 0.07 -5.00 -0.95
CA LEU A 101 1.04 -5.74 -1.78
C LEU A 101 1.80 -4.85 -2.76
N ARG A 102 1.22 -3.75 -3.26
CA ARG A 102 1.94 -2.77 -4.10
C ARG A 102 3.04 -2.04 -3.32
N GLY A 103 2.84 -1.81 -2.03
CA GLY A 103 3.85 -1.20 -1.16
C GLY A 103 4.94 -2.17 -0.71
N ASP A 104 4.69 -3.49 -0.78
CA ASP A 104 5.67 -4.50 -0.38
C ASP A 104 6.71 -4.75 -1.47
N THR A 105 7.85 -4.07 -1.35
CA THR A 105 8.99 -4.21 -2.28
C THR A 105 9.52 -5.64 -2.41
N SER A 106 9.41 -6.47 -1.37
CA SER A 106 9.89 -7.86 -1.43
C SER A 106 8.93 -8.70 -2.26
N TYR A 107 7.63 -8.53 -2.04
CA TYR A 107 6.60 -9.15 -2.88
C TYR A 107 6.67 -8.68 -4.33
N GLN A 108 6.84 -7.37 -4.58
CA GLN A 108 7.01 -6.84 -5.93
C GLN A 108 8.24 -7.42 -6.62
N ARG A 109 9.38 -7.51 -5.93
CA ARG A 109 10.60 -8.12 -6.47
C ARG A 109 10.39 -9.59 -6.82
N LEU A 110 9.73 -10.35 -5.93
CA LEU A 110 9.39 -11.75 -6.18
C LEU A 110 8.53 -11.87 -7.44
N LEU A 111 7.45 -11.10 -7.55
CA LEU A 111 6.58 -11.10 -8.73
C LEU A 111 7.34 -10.74 -10.01
N CYS A 112 8.18 -9.70 -9.99
CA CYS A 112 8.99 -9.33 -11.13
C CYS A 112 9.92 -10.47 -11.57
N ASN A 113 10.54 -11.16 -10.61
CA ASN A 113 11.41 -12.29 -10.90
C ASN A 113 10.63 -13.46 -11.51
N LEU A 114 9.45 -13.79 -10.97
CA LEU A 114 8.59 -14.84 -11.50
C LEU A 114 8.13 -14.53 -12.93
N LEU A 115 7.78 -13.28 -13.21
CA LEU A 115 7.34 -12.85 -14.55
C LEU A 115 8.48 -12.78 -15.57
N ALA A 116 9.72 -12.56 -15.11
CA ALA A 116 10.89 -12.53 -15.97
C ALA A 116 11.44 -13.94 -16.29
N ASP A 117 10.99 -14.96 -15.55
CA ASP A 117 11.42 -16.34 -15.76
C ASP A 117 10.71 -16.94 -16.98
N THR A 118 11.41 -16.98 -18.11
CA THR A 118 10.90 -17.57 -19.36
C THR A 118 10.74 -19.08 -19.32
N GLN A 119 11.28 -19.75 -18.28
CA GLN A 119 11.16 -21.19 -18.07
C GLN A 119 10.05 -21.53 -17.07
N LEU A 120 9.44 -20.53 -16.43
CA LEU A 120 8.35 -20.73 -15.49
C LEU A 120 7.02 -20.72 -16.24
N SER A 121 6.35 -21.88 -16.33
CA SER A 121 4.91 -21.88 -16.61
C SER A 121 4.11 -21.79 -15.31
N LEU A 122 3.30 -20.73 -15.20
CA LEU A 122 2.31 -20.54 -14.14
C LEU A 122 0.93 -21.10 -14.52
N VAL A 123 0.82 -21.74 -15.70
CA VAL A 123 -0.42 -22.35 -16.17
C VAL A 123 -0.43 -23.82 -15.78
N LYS A 124 -1.48 -24.22 -15.06
CA LYS A 124 -1.66 -25.62 -14.66
C LYS A 124 -1.76 -26.51 -15.90
N GLY A 125 -0.76 -27.35 -16.14
CA GLY A 125 -0.76 -28.37 -17.21
C GLY A 125 0.15 -28.09 -18.40
N GLU A 126 0.88 -26.97 -18.42
CA GLU A 126 1.95 -26.76 -19.40
C GLU A 126 3.24 -27.46 -18.94
N ALA A 127 3.94 -28.07 -19.90
CA ALA A 127 5.26 -28.63 -19.64
C ALA A 127 6.29 -27.49 -19.62
N VAL A 128 7.14 -27.49 -18.58
CA VAL A 128 8.36 -26.66 -18.50
C VAL A 128 9.41 -27.24 -19.43
#